data_AF-A0A7J0ADQ8-F1
#
_entry.id   AF-A0A7J0ADQ8-F1
#
_cell.length_a   1.000
_cell.length_b   1.000
_cell.length_c   1.000
_cell.angle_alpha   90.00
_cell.angle_beta   90.00
_cell.angle_gamma   90.00
#
_symmetry.space_group_name_H-M   'P 1'
#
loop_
_entity.id
_entity.type
_entity.pdbx_description
1 polymer ?
#
loop_
_entity_poly.entity_id
_entity_poly.type
_entity_poly.pdbx_seq_one_letter_code
_entity_poly.pdbx_strand_id
1 'polypeptide(L)'
;MKPKKIIILTIIVLFGIMGATVCCRHDISYQQICCIKNPDSKDNANTLFYPYGFALLHDSISLQSYRGINESTLRIADNVGQWDFEKYSYLITYGNNIERLSYSWLDTFIYDKSPSYAKCWKEGKQLLIVDYPGFNYRQHSPFNDNEIKGNDSIYVYRLPHSPFLRGLQD
;
A
#
# COMPACT_ATOMS: atom_id res chain seq x y z
N MET A 1 38.27 -30.05 -4.67
CA MET A 1 37.25 -30.24 -3.62
C MET A 1 36.39 -31.46 -3.95
N LYS A 2 36.00 -32.29 -2.96
CA LYS A 2 35.09 -33.43 -3.19
C LYS A 2 33.72 -32.92 -3.65
N PRO A 3 33.04 -33.56 -4.63
CA PRO A 3 31.80 -33.05 -5.24
C PRO A 3 30.69 -32.78 -4.21
N LYS A 4 30.61 -33.60 -3.15
CA LYS A 4 29.68 -33.40 -2.03
C LYS A 4 29.84 -32.05 -1.30
N LYS A 5 31.08 -31.55 -1.15
CA LYS A 5 31.34 -30.26 -0.49
C LYS A 5 30.92 -29.08 -1.36
N ILE A 6 31.02 -29.22 -2.69
CA ILE A 6 30.59 -28.20 -3.65
C ILE A 6 29.06 -28.09 -3.62
N ILE A 7 28.35 -29.23 -3.67
CA ILE A 7 26.87 -29.26 -3.62
C ILE A 7 26.34 -28.59 -2.34
N ILE A 8 26.90 -28.93 -1.17
CA ILE A 8 26.49 -28.33 0.11
C ILE A 8 26.72 -26.82 0.11
N LEU A 9 27.88 -26.36 -0.36
CA LEU A 9 28.18 -24.93 -0.44
C LEU A 9 27.21 -24.20 -1.37
N THR A 10 26.89 -24.79 -2.53
CA THR A 10 25.92 -24.23 -3.49
C THR A 10 24.54 -24.08 -2.86
N ILE A 11 24.07 -25.08 -2.10
CA ILE A 11 22.79 -25.03 -1.39
C ILE A 11 22.78 -23.90 -0.36
N ILE A 12 23.83 -23.78 0.46
CA ILE A 12 23.92 -22.72 1.48
C ILE A 12 23.88 -21.33 0.83
N VAL A 13 24.62 -21.13 -0.27
CA VAL A 13 24.63 -19.86 -0.99
C VAL A 13 23.26 -19.54 -1.58
N LEU A 14 22.58 -20.53 -2.19
CA LEU A 14 21.22 -20.38 -2.70
C LEU A 14 20.22 -19.99 -1.60
N PHE A 15 20.26 -20.67 -0.45
CA PHE A 15 19.41 -20.32 0.69
C PHE A 15 19.73 -18.93 1.25
N GLY A 16 21.01 -18.54 1.28
CA GLY A 16 21.42 -17.20 1.70
C GLY A 16 20.87 -16.10 0.79
N ILE A 17 20.99 -16.28 -0.53
CA ILE A 17 20.44 -15.34 -1.53
C ILE A 17 18.91 -15.27 -1.41
N MET A 18 18.25 -16.43 -1.31
CA MET A 18 16.79 -16.49 -1.19
C MET A 18 16.30 -15.80 0.09
N GLY A 19 16.95 -16.06 1.22
CA GLY A 19 16.67 -15.40 2.49
C GLY A 19 16.85 -13.88 2.42
N ALA A 20 17.92 -13.40 1.79
CA ALA A 20 18.13 -11.98 1.57
C ALA A 20 17.00 -11.36 0.74
N THR A 21 16.62 -11.97 -0.39
CA THR A 21 15.54 -11.43 -1.25
C THR A 21 14.18 -11.39 -0.55
N VAL A 22 13.88 -12.34 0.34
CA VAL A 22 12.64 -12.38 1.11
C VAL A 22 12.60 -11.28 2.17
N CYS A 23 13.73 -11.04 2.84
CA CYS A 23 13.85 -10.08 3.93
C CYS A 23 14.11 -8.63 3.45
N CYS A 24 14.62 -8.46 2.24
CA CYS A 24 14.91 -7.15 1.68
C CYS A 24 13.61 -6.36 1.45
N ARG A 25 13.55 -5.20 2.11
CA ARG A 25 12.49 -4.22 1.90
C ARG A 25 12.86 -3.30 0.75
N HIS A 26 11.91 -3.15 -0.16
CA HIS A 26 12.06 -2.34 -1.36
C HIS A 26 11.21 -1.08 -1.19
N ASP A 27 11.85 0.08 -1.35
CA ASP A 27 11.16 1.36 -1.32
C ASP A 27 10.55 1.67 -2.68
N ILE A 28 9.33 2.20 -2.65
CA ILE A 28 8.59 2.56 -3.85
C ILE A 28 8.66 4.08 -4.00
N SER A 29 9.20 4.55 -5.11
CA SER A 29 9.10 5.96 -5.48
C SER A 29 7.66 6.31 -5.83
N TYR A 30 7.18 7.46 -5.38
CA TYR A 30 5.85 7.96 -5.70
C TYR A 30 5.88 9.46 -5.98
N GLN A 31 4.82 9.94 -6.61
CA GLN A 31 4.58 11.35 -6.79
C GLN A 31 3.11 11.67 -6.50
N GLN A 32 2.89 12.65 -5.62
CA GLN A 32 1.56 13.22 -5.42
C GLN A 32 1.13 13.98 -6.68
N ILE A 33 -0.03 13.64 -7.22
CA ILE A 33 -0.59 14.27 -8.43
C ILE A 33 -1.83 15.12 -8.12
N CYS A 34 -2.49 14.87 -6.99
CA CYS A 34 -3.68 15.60 -6.59
C CYS A 34 -3.80 15.62 -5.06
N CYS A 35 -4.35 16.70 -4.54
CA CYS A 35 -4.78 16.84 -3.15
C CYS A 35 -6.11 17.60 -3.14
N ILE A 36 -7.13 17.02 -2.52
CA ILE A 36 -8.50 17.54 -2.53
C ILE A 36 -8.99 17.55 -1.09
N LYS A 37 -9.64 18.63 -0.67
CA LYS A 37 -10.36 18.64 0.61
C LYS A 37 -11.61 17.77 0.52
N ASN A 38 -11.94 17.13 1.63
CA ASN A 38 -13.17 16.40 1.82
C ASN A 38 -14.33 17.34 1.46
N PRO A 39 -15.09 17.04 0.39
CA PRO A 39 -16.19 17.90 -0.02
C PRO A 39 -17.26 18.02 1.07
N ASP A 40 -17.35 17.03 1.97
CA ASP A 40 -18.32 16.99 3.06
C ASP A 40 -17.84 17.72 4.32
N SER A 41 -16.59 18.23 4.37
CA SER A 41 -16.07 18.96 5.54
C SER A 41 -16.54 20.40 5.67
N LYS A 42 -17.18 20.95 4.62
CA LYS A 42 -17.65 22.35 4.64
C LYS A 42 -18.72 22.61 5.71
N ASP A 43 -19.47 21.58 6.13
CA ASP A 43 -20.60 21.73 7.05
C ASP A 43 -20.38 21.11 8.44
N ASN A 44 -19.30 20.33 8.66
CA ASN A 44 -19.00 19.72 9.95
C ASN A 44 -17.49 19.62 10.21
N ALA A 45 -16.99 20.40 11.17
CA ALA A 45 -15.60 20.39 11.64
C ALA A 45 -15.11 19.02 12.20
N ASN A 46 -16.00 18.02 12.29
CA ASN A 46 -15.74 16.68 12.81
C ASN A 46 -15.65 15.58 11.72
N THR A 47 -15.70 15.90 10.42
CA THR A 47 -15.52 14.91 9.34
C THR A 47 -14.04 14.70 9.01
N LEU A 48 -13.26 14.32 10.01
CA LEU A 48 -11.90 13.82 9.81
C LEU A 48 -11.96 12.42 9.21
N PHE A 49 -11.11 12.14 8.23
CA PHE A 49 -11.01 10.79 7.69
C PHE A 49 -10.37 9.84 8.70
N TYR A 50 -10.75 8.56 8.62
CA TYR A 50 -10.02 7.52 9.31
C TYR A 50 -8.58 7.49 8.77
N PRO A 51 -7.56 7.68 9.63
CA PRO A 51 -6.20 8.07 9.23
C PRO A 51 -5.44 7.01 8.42
N TYR A 52 -5.93 5.77 8.42
CA TYR A 52 -5.24 4.60 7.87
C TYR A 52 -5.84 4.10 6.55
N GLY A 53 -7.01 4.59 6.17
CA GLY A 53 -7.68 4.16 4.95
C GLY A 53 -6.88 4.52 3.71
N PHE A 54 -6.73 3.56 2.79
CA PHE A 54 -6.22 3.82 1.47
C PHE A 54 -6.82 2.87 0.43
N ALA A 55 -6.77 3.28 -0.84
CA ALA A 55 -7.16 2.45 -1.98
C ALA A 55 -6.01 2.39 -2.97
N LEU A 56 -5.68 1.17 -3.42
CA LEU A 56 -4.64 0.92 -4.42
C LEU A 56 -5.30 0.44 -5.72
N LEU A 57 -5.04 1.15 -6.81
CA LEU A 57 -5.65 0.92 -8.12
C LEU A 57 -4.58 0.55 -9.14
N HIS A 58 -4.77 -0.57 -9.82
CA HIS A 58 -3.84 -1.05 -10.85
C HIS A 58 -4.41 -1.01 -12.27
N ASP A 59 -5.73 -0.92 -12.40
CA ASP A 59 -6.40 -0.97 -13.69
C ASP A 59 -7.73 -0.20 -13.69
N SER A 60 -8.32 -0.10 -14.87
CA SER A 60 -9.61 0.57 -15.07
C SER A 60 -10.75 -0.12 -14.32
N ILE A 61 -10.70 -1.44 -14.13
CA ILE A 61 -11.73 -2.19 -13.40
C ILE A 61 -11.71 -1.78 -11.93
N SER A 62 -10.53 -1.75 -11.33
CA SER A 62 -10.31 -1.30 -9.95
C SER A 62 -10.80 0.13 -9.76
N LEU A 63 -10.53 1.01 -10.73
CA LEU A 63 -11.04 2.38 -10.72
C LEU A 63 -12.57 2.43 -10.79
N GLN A 64 -13.22 1.62 -11.63
CA GLN A 64 -14.68 1.56 -11.71
C GLN A 64 -15.31 1.00 -10.43
N SER A 65 -14.76 -0.07 -9.88
CA SER A 65 -15.18 -0.63 -8.59
C SER A 65 -15.05 0.40 -7.48
N TYR A 66 -13.93 1.11 -7.43
CA TYR A 66 -13.69 2.17 -6.45
C TYR A 66 -14.64 3.37 -6.62
N ARG A 67 -14.95 3.78 -7.87
CA ARG A 67 -15.98 4.79 -8.18
C ARG A 67 -17.38 4.39 -7.70
N GLY A 68 -17.72 3.11 -7.80
CA GLY A 68 -19.03 2.59 -7.38
C GLY A 68 -19.24 2.59 -5.86
N ILE A 69 -18.17 2.67 -5.06
CA ILE A 69 -18.23 2.57 -3.59
C ILE A 69 -18.37 3.95 -2.93
N ASN A 70 -17.96 5.04 -3.58
CA ASN A 70 -17.85 6.34 -2.93
C ASN A 70 -18.19 7.51 -3.88
N GLU A 71 -19.28 8.25 -3.62
CA GLU A 71 -19.66 9.42 -4.43
C GLU A 71 -18.61 10.54 -4.39
N SER A 72 -17.90 10.72 -3.26
CA SER A 72 -16.82 11.71 -3.16
C SER A 72 -15.63 11.37 -4.08
N THR A 73 -15.48 10.09 -4.48
CA THR A 73 -14.48 9.62 -5.44
C THR A 73 -14.72 10.10 -6.87
N LEU A 74 -15.98 10.34 -7.27
CA LEU A 74 -16.26 10.90 -8.61
C LEU A 74 -15.52 12.23 -8.80
N ARG A 75 -15.50 13.06 -7.75
CA ARG A 75 -14.76 14.33 -7.75
C ARG A 75 -13.24 14.13 -7.77
N ILE A 76 -12.72 13.05 -7.18
CA ILE A 76 -11.27 12.72 -7.27
C ILE A 76 -10.90 12.39 -8.71
N ALA A 77 -11.69 11.53 -9.36
CA ALA A 77 -11.47 11.12 -10.73
C ALA A 77 -11.47 12.30 -11.71
N ASP A 78 -12.30 13.32 -11.46
CA ASP A 78 -12.38 14.53 -12.29
C ASP A 78 -11.17 15.46 -12.13
N ASN A 79 -10.51 15.43 -10.96
CA ASN A 79 -9.31 16.24 -10.69
C ASN A 79 -8.01 15.53 -11.12
N VAL A 80 -8.07 14.23 -11.40
CA VAL A 80 -6.93 13.46 -11.92
C VAL A 80 -7.08 13.40 -13.43
N GLY A 81 -6.32 14.23 -14.14
CA GLY A 81 -6.44 14.42 -15.60
C GLY A 81 -6.61 13.12 -16.40
N GLN A 82 -5.56 12.32 -16.56
CA GLN A 82 -5.63 11.03 -17.26
C GLN A 82 -5.03 9.91 -16.42
N TRP A 83 -5.78 8.81 -16.30
CA TRP A 83 -5.34 7.57 -15.68
C TRP A 83 -4.59 6.72 -16.71
N ASP A 84 -3.28 6.57 -16.56
CA ASP A 84 -2.38 5.77 -17.40
C ASP A 84 -1.94 4.53 -16.61
N PHE A 85 -2.79 3.52 -16.60
CA PHE A 85 -2.55 2.25 -15.91
C PHE A 85 -1.51 1.37 -16.59
N GLU A 86 -1.08 1.68 -17.81
CA GLU A 86 0.03 0.94 -18.45
C GLU A 86 1.37 1.28 -17.78
N LYS A 87 1.52 2.52 -17.31
CA LYS A 87 2.77 3.02 -16.70
C LYS A 87 2.71 3.10 -15.18
N TYR A 88 1.52 3.33 -14.64
CA TYR A 88 1.38 3.65 -13.22
C TYR A 88 0.37 2.76 -12.51
N SER A 89 0.57 2.59 -11.21
CA SER A 89 -0.50 2.31 -10.27
C SER A 89 -0.82 3.59 -9.53
N TYR A 90 -2.01 3.65 -8.93
CA TYR A 90 -2.46 4.83 -8.23
C TYR A 90 -2.86 4.48 -6.81
N LEU A 91 -2.35 5.26 -5.87
CA LEU A 91 -2.67 5.13 -4.45
C LEU A 91 -3.45 6.35 -4.01
N ILE A 92 -4.54 6.12 -3.31
CA ILE A 92 -5.39 7.17 -2.75
C ILE A 92 -5.38 7.00 -1.24
N THR A 93 -4.93 8.01 -0.50
CA THR A 93 -4.91 8.01 0.96
C THR A 93 -5.83 9.08 1.52
N TYR A 94 -6.40 8.82 2.69
CA TYR A 94 -7.35 9.71 3.33
C TYR A 94 -6.80 10.19 4.66
N GLY A 95 -6.90 11.50 4.90
CA GLY A 95 -6.53 12.12 6.17
C GLY A 95 -5.03 12.27 6.41
N ASN A 96 -4.15 11.58 5.68
CA ASN A 96 -2.70 11.72 5.86
C ASN A 96 -1.93 11.67 4.54
N ASN A 97 -0.87 12.49 4.49
CA ASN A 97 0.13 12.43 3.44
C ASN A 97 1.11 11.29 3.72
N ILE A 98 1.64 10.66 2.69
CA ILE A 98 2.52 9.49 2.82
C ILE A 98 3.94 9.94 3.16
N GLU A 99 4.55 9.27 4.14
CA GLU A 99 5.99 9.41 4.45
C GLU A 99 6.84 8.40 3.66
N ARG A 100 6.38 7.15 3.57
CA ARG A 100 7.11 6.10 2.86
C ARG A 100 6.19 5.02 2.31
N LEU A 101 6.49 4.56 1.09
CA LEU A 101 5.90 3.37 0.49
C LEU A 101 6.94 2.28 0.32
N SER A 102 6.56 1.05 0.60
CA SER A 102 7.50 -0.07 0.47
C SER A 102 6.80 -1.43 0.46
N TYR A 103 7.57 -2.48 0.21
CA TYR A 103 7.09 -3.86 0.28
C TYR A 103 8.23 -4.84 0.58
N SER A 104 7.90 -5.99 1.15
CA SER A 104 8.79 -7.14 1.25
C SER A 104 7.98 -8.42 1.44
N TRP A 105 8.57 -9.57 1.12
CA TRP A 105 7.94 -10.86 1.39
C TRP A 105 7.85 -11.11 2.90
N LEU A 106 8.89 -10.78 3.66
CA LEU A 106 8.89 -10.88 5.11
C LEU A 106 7.71 -10.13 5.72
N ASP A 107 7.50 -8.88 5.31
CA ASP A 107 6.39 -8.07 5.81
C ASP A 107 5.03 -8.62 5.38
N THR A 108 4.94 -9.16 4.16
CA THR A 108 3.73 -9.82 3.66
C THR A 108 3.35 -11.02 4.52
N PHE A 109 4.33 -11.83 4.96
CA PHE A 109 4.05 -12.99 5.80
C PHE A 109 3.70 -12.61 7.25
N ILE A 110 4.30 -11.56 7.80
CA ILE A 110 4.13 -11.17 9.20
C ILE A 110 2.89 -10.29 9.41
N TYR A 111 2.66 -9.30 8.54
CA TYR A 111 1.73 -8.20 8.79
C TYR A 111 0.46 -8.23 7.93
N ASP A 112 0.34 -9.16 6.98
CA ASP A 112 -0.94 -9.38 6.32
C ASP A 112 -1.93 -9.92 7.34
N LYS A 113 -2.88 -9.09 7.78
CA LYS A 113 -3.92 -9.46 8.76
C LYS A 113 -5.13 -10.13 8.11
N SER A 114 -5.17 -10.28 6.78
CA SER A 114 -6.30 -10.87 6.06
C SER A 114 -6.62 -12.29 6.57
N PRO A 115 -7.88 -12.73 6.50
CA PRO A 115 -8.24 -14.12 6.74
C PRO A 115 -7.40 -15.09 5.91
N SER A 116 -7.24 -16.33 6.37
CA SER A 116 -6.41 -17.34 5.70
C SER A 116 -6.73 -17.49 4.20
N TYR A 117 -8.00 -17.42 3.80
CA TYR A 117 -8.41 -17.54 2.40
C TYR A 117 -8.07 -16.32 1.54
N ALA A 118 -7.80 -15.17 2.15
CA ALA A 118 -7.58 -13.88 1.48
C ALA A 118 -6.14 -13.37 1.58
N LYS A 119 -5.21 -14.17 2.11
CA LYS A 119 -3.80 -13.79 2.25
C LYS A 119 -3.16 -13.43 0.89
N CYS A 120 -2.45 -12.31 0.84
CA CYS A 120 -1.79 -11.78 -0.36
C CYS A 120 -0.84 -12.80 -0.99
N TRP A 121 -0.07 -13.50 -0.17
CA TRP A 121 0.92 -14.47 -0.66
C TRP A 121 0.30 -15.68 -1.38
N LYS A 122 -0.97 -16.01 -1.13
CA LYS A 122 -1.67 -17.08 -1.85
C LYS A 122 -1.95 -16.73 -3.31
N GLU A 123 -2.05 -15.44 -3.61
CA GLU A 123 -2.20 -14.91 -4.97
C GLU A 123 -0.84 -14.54 -5.60
N GLY A 124 0.28 -14.86 -4.94
CA GLY A 124 1.60 -14.42 -5.36
C GLY A 124 1.82 -12.91 -5.22
N LYS A 125 0.97 -12.22 -4.45
CA LYS A 125 1.05 -10.77 -4.22
C LYS A 125 1.83 -10.43 -2.96
N GLN A 126 2.41 -9.26 -2.95
CA GLN A 126 3.08 -8.68 -1.80
C GLN A 126 2.24 -7.57 -1.18
N LEU A 127 2.29 -7.48 0.14
CA LEU A 127 1.61 -6.45 0.88
C LEU A 127 2.26 -5.08 0.63
N LEU A 128 1.47 -4.11 0.17
CA LEU A 128 1.88 -2.71 0.14
C LEU A 128 1.91 -2.18 1.57
N ILE A 129 3.04 -1.63 1.94
CA ILE A 129 3.24 -0.92 3.19
C ILE A 129 3.14 0.58 2.96
N VAL A 130 2.25 1.23 3.71
CA VAL A 130 2.07 2.68 3.73
C VAL A 130 2.40 3.20 5.12
N ASP A 131 3.49 3.95 5.24
CA ASP A 131 3.87 4.65 6.47
C ASP A 131 3.44 6.13 6.34
N TYR A 132 2.85 6.66 7.42
CA TYR A 132 2.42 8.06 7.52
C TYR A 132 3.28 8.77 8.59
N PRO A 133 3.38 10.11 8.58
CA PRO A 133 4.09 10.85 9.62
C PRO A 133 3.58 10.48 11.03
N GLY A 134 4.47 9.98 11.88
CA GLY A 134 4.11 9.53 13.23
C GLY A 134 3.38 8.18 13.29
N PHE A 135 3.24 7.50 12.14
CA PHE A 135 2.68 6.16 12.01
C PHE A 135 3.68 5.20 11.37
N ASN A 136 3.98 4.12 12.06
CA ASN A 136 4.63 2.98 11.44
C ASN A 136 3.71 1.77 11.52
N TYR A 137 3.33 1.19 10.38
CA TYR A 137 2.40 0.05 10.38
C TYR A 137 2.94 -1.16 11.18
N ARG A 138 4.27 -1.31 11.32
CA ARG A 138 4.87 -2.39 12.15
C ARG A 138 4.64 -2.17 13.64
N GLN A 139 4.47 -0.91 14.05
CA GLN A 139 4.21 -0.51 15.43
C GLN A 139 2.71 -0.40 15.71
N HIS A 140 1.86 -0.51 14.68
CA HIS A 140 0.42 -0.47 14.84
C HIS A 140 -0.09 -1.74 15.54
N SER A 141 -0.33 -1.59 16.84
CA SER A 141 -1.08 -2.54 17.64
C SER A 141 -2.55 -2.12 17.63
N PRO A 142 -3.51 -3.01 17.34
CA PRO A 142 -4.94 -2.71 17.51
C PRO A 142 -5.34 -2.42 18.97
N PHE A 143 -4.38 -2.49 19.91
CA PHE A 143 -4.56 -2.21 21.33
C PHE A 143 -3.82 -0.96 21.81
N ASN A 144 -3.08 -0.27 20.93
CA ASN A 144 -2.33 0.93 21.27
C ASN A 144 -2.47 1.94 20.13
N ASP A 145 -3.69 2.42 19.96
CA ASP A 145 -4.00 3.54 19.09
C ASP A 145 -3.48 4.82 19.74
N ASN A 146 -2.20 5.12 19.51
CA ASN A 146 -1.84 6.53 19.44
C ASN A 146 -2.63 7.09 18.25
N GLU A 147 -3.81 7.65 18.53
CA GLU A 147 -4.76 8.15 17.53
C GLU A 147 -4.06 9.16 16.63
N ILE A 148 -3.60 8.71 15.47
CA ILE A 148 -3.19 9.63 14.42
C ILE A 148 -4.45 10.36 14.00
N LYS A 149 -4.47 11.67 14.25
CA LYS A 149 -5.56 12.51 13.79
C LYS A 149 -5.34 12.79 12.31
N GLY A 150 -6.09 12.09 11.47
CA GLY A 150 -6.20 12.44 10.06
C GLY A 150 -6.76 13.85 9.90
N ASN A 151 -6.38 14.53 8.83
CA ASN A 151 -6.98 15.78 8.37
C ASN A 151 -8.20 15.51 7.46
N ASP A 152 -8.76 16.58 6.90
CA ASP A 152 -9.88 16.55 5.97
C ASP A 152 -9.42 16.42 4.50
N SER A 153 -8.21 15.94 4.21
CA SER A 153 -7.68 15.91 2.85
C SER A 153 -7.58 14.49 2.29
N ILE A 154 -7.81 14.36 1.00
CA ILE A 154 -7.61 13.16 0.20
C ILE A 154 -6.43 13.39 -0.72
N TYR A 155 -5.48 12.47 -0.72
CA TYR A 155 -4.26 12.57 -1.51
C TYR A 155 -4.24 11.48 -2.57
N VAL A 156 -3.82 11.82 -3.78
CA VAL A 156 -3.64 10.87 -4.87
C VAL A 156 -2.19 10.86 -5.31
N TYR A 157 -1.63 9.67 -5.40
CA TYR A 157 -0.25 9.44 -5.82
C TYR A 157 -0.20 8.52 -7.03
N ARG A 158 0.75 8.80 -7.92
CA ARG A 158 1.22 7.85 -8.92
C ARG A 158 2.45 7.12 -8.39
N LEU A 159 2.50 5.82 -8.64
CA LEU A 159 3.65 4.96 -8.39
C LEU A 159 3.90 4.08 -9.63
N PRO A 160 5.11 3.51 -9.81
CA PRO A 160 5.37 2.57 -10.90
C PRO A 160 4.30 1.47 -10.98
N HIS A 161 3.91 1.08 -12.19
CA HIS A 161 2.95 0.00 -12.38
C HIS A 161 3.45 -1.29 -11.70
N SER A 162 2.75 -1.69 -10.64
CA SER A 162 3.17 -2.74 -9.70
C SER A 162 1.97 -3.61 -9.32
N PRO A 163 1.37 -4.35 -10.28
CA PRO A 163 0.13 -5.12 -10.06
C PRO A 163 0.31 -6.32 -9.12
N PHE A 164 1.56 -6.66 -8.78
CA PHE A 164 1.90 -7.65 -7.77
C PHE A 164 1.71 -7.13 -6.34
N LEU A 165 1.51 -5.83 -6.15
CA LEU A 165 1.23 -5.23 -4.84
C LEU A 165 -0.27 -5.33 -4.51
N ARG A 166 -0.57 -5.39 -3.22
CA ARG A 166 -1.94 -5.34 -2.72
C ARG A 166 -2.00 -4.54 -1.42
N GLY A 167 -2.96 -3.63 -1.33
CA GLY A 167 -3.31 -2.96 -0.08
C GLY A 167 -4.15 -3.85 0.83
N LEU A 168 -4.01 -3.66 2.15
CA LEU A 168 -5.04 -4.08 3.09
C LEU A 168 -6.10 -2.96 3.10
N GLN A 169 -7.27 -3.29 2.58
CA GLN A 169 -8.43 -2.44 2.70
C GLN A 169 -9.15 -2.92 3.96
N ASP A 170 -8.97 -2.19 5.06
CA ASP A 170 -9.76 -2.38 6.30
C ASP A 170 -11.16 -1.78 6.14
#